data_AF-A0A7V3G0M6-F1
#
_entry.id   AF-A0A7V3G0M6-F1
#
_cell.length_a   1.000
_cell.length_b   1.000
_cell.length_c   1.000
_cell.angle_alpha   90.00
_cell.angle_beta   90.00
_cell.angle_gamma   90.00
#
_symmetry.space_group_name_H-M   'P 1'
#
loop_
_entity.id
_entity.type
_entity.pdbx_description
1 polymer ?
#
loop_
_entity_poly.entity_id
_entity_poly.type
_entity_poly.pdbx_seq_one_letter_code
_entity_poly.pdbx_strand_id
1 'polypeptide(L)'
;MRSLILLVVALWPGVGVAWSADVHSFARPEQVRVRHVELDLQVDFARQRLHGHATLTIQRGDEKQPLRLDSRKLRIERVETSADGKEFAPTTFEVGKEDA
;
A
#
# COMPACT_ATOMS: atom_id res chain seq x y z
N MET A 1 45.11 46.71 -9.68
CA MET A 1 44.27 45.86 -10.55
C MET A 1 44.50 44.41 -10.17
N ARG A 2 43.45 43.72 -9.73
CA ARG A 2 43.22 42.25 -9.68
C ARG A 2 42.44 41.89 -8.42
N SER A 3 41.12 42.02 -8.55
CA SER A 3 40.12 41.46 -7.65
C SER A 3 40.19 39.93 -7.69
N LEU A 4 40.04 39.28 -6.54
CA LEU A 4 39.63 37.88 -6.48
C LEU A 4 38.56 37.76 -5.38
N ILE A 5 37.31 37.69 -5.81
CA ILE A 5 36.16 37.40 -4.95
C ILE A 5 35.99 35.89 -4.98
N LEU A 6 36.24 35.22 -3.86
CA LEU A 6 35.89 33.82 -3.63
C LEU A 6 34.41 33.77 -3.23
N LEU A 7 33.59 33.24 -4.12
CA LEU A 7 32.16 33.06 -3.95
C LEU A 7 31.93 31.78 -3.12
N VAL A 8 31.51 31.95 -1.86
CA VAL A 8 31.02 30.85 -1.04
C VAL A 8 29.62 30.48 -1.55
N VAL A 9 29.52 29.37 -2.28
CA VAL A 9 28.22 28.75 -2.58
C VAL A 9 27.72 28.10 -1.29
N ALA A 10 26.75 28.74 -0.64
CA ALA A 10 26.02 28.14 0.46
C ALA A 10 25.27 26.91 -0.05
N LEU A 11 25.67 25.73 0.43
CA LEU A 11 24.91 24.49 0.34
C LEU A 11 23.59 24.68 1.08
N TRP A 12 22.54 25.07 0.36
CA TRP A 12 21.19 24.90 0.86
C TRP A 12 20.96 23.38 0.99
N PRO A 13 20.63 22.85 2.17
CA PRO A 13 20.18 21.48 2.25
C PRO A 13 18.94 21.38 1.38
N GLY A 14 19.02 20.55 0.33
CA GLY A 14 17.87 20.20 -0.48
C GLY A 14 16.80 19.71 0.48
N VAL A 15 15.71 20.46 0.60
CA VAL A 15 14.54 20.03 1.34
C VAL A 15 14.00 18.82 0.57
N GLY A 16 14.44 17.63 0.97
CA GLY A 16 13.75 16.41 0.62
C GLY A 16 12.36 16.56 1.20
N VAL A 17 11.35 16.67 0.33
CA VAL A 17 9.96 16.57 0.76
C VAL A 17 9.78 15.15 1.25
N ALA A 18 9.98 14.93 2.55
CA ALA A 18 9.55 13.71 3.21
C ALA A 18 8.04 13.71 3.10
N TRP A 19 7.50 12.83 2.25
CA TRP A 19 6.07 12.56 2.21
C TRP A 19 5.69 12.08 3.60
N SER A 20 4.91 12.89 4.32
CA SER A 20 4.36 12.46 5.60
C SER A 20 3.49 11.24 5.36
N ALA A 21 3.69 10.19 6.15
CA ALA A 21 2.77 9.06 6.17
C ALA A 21 1.35 9.58 6.43
N ASP A 22 0.37 9.03 5.71
CA ASP A 22 -1.03 9.33 5.94
C ASP A 22 -1.42 8.82 7.33
N VAL A 23 -1.81 9.73 8.22
CA VAL A 23 -2.16 9.43 9.61
C VAL A 23 -3.48 8.64 9.72
N HIS A 24 -4.29 8.62 8.66
CA HIS A 24 -5.54 7.90 8.61
C HIS A 24 -5.42 6.53 7.92
N SER A 25 -4.20 6.13 7.52
CA SER A 25 -3.95 4.86 6.86
C SER A 25 -2.91 4.02 7.60
N PHE A 26 -3.26 2.75 7.81
CA PHE A 26 -2.32 1.73 8.26
C PHE A 26 -1.48 1.16 7.11
N ALA A 27 -1.87 1.42 5.86
CA ALA A 27 -1.11 1.00 4.69
C ALA A 27 0.29 1.63 4.68
N ARG A 28 1.24 0.94 4.04
CA ARG A 28 2.63 1.38 3.88
C ARG A 28 3.00 1.30 2.39
N PRO A 29 2.41 2.17 1.54
CA PRO A 29 2.62 2.13 0.08
C PRO A 29 4.07 2.39 -0.34
N GLU A 30 4.89 2.97 0.53
CA GLU A 30 6.34 3.11 0.37
C GLU A 30 7.10 1.77 0.49
N GLN A 31 6.50 0.75 1.11
CA GLN A 31 7.06 -0.60 1.23
C GLN A 31 6.51 -1.52 0.13
N VAL A 32 5.18 -1.61 0.02
CA VAL A 32 4.47 -2.44 -0.95
C VAL A 32 3.32 -1.64 -1.53
N ARG A 33 3.33 -1.43 -2.85
CA ARG A 33 2.35 -0.58 -3.54
C ARG A 33 1.40 -1.41 -4.40
N VAL A 34 0.11 -1.16 -4.26
CA VAL A 34 -0.89 -1.69 -5.19
C VAL A 34 -0.85 -0.89 -6.49
N ARG A 35 -0.82 -1.59 -7.62
CA ARG A 35 -0.78 -1.03 -8.98
C ARG A 35 -2.09 -1.21 -9.73
N HIS A 36 -2.82 -2.29 -9.45
CA HIS A 36 -4.12 -2.56 -10.03
C HIS A 36 -5.01 -3.26 -9.02
N VAL A 37 -6.31 -3.01 -9.13
CA VAL A 37 -7.36 -3.62 -8.32
C VAL A 37 -8.45 -4.09 -9.27
N GLU A 38 -8.65 -5.39 -9.30
CA GLU A 38 -9.80 -6.01 -9.97
C GLU A 38 -10.80 -6.44 -8.90
N LEU A 39 -12.07 -6.10 -9.09
CA LEU A 39 -13.16 -6.40 -8.17
C LEU A 39 -14.20 -7.25 -8.89
N ASP A 40 -14.36 -8.49 -8.45
CA ASP A 40 -15.48 -9.34 -8.82
C ASP A 40 -16.40 -9.47 -7.61
N LEU A 41 -17.45 -8.65 -7.61
CA LEU A 41 -18.37 -8.47 -6.50
C LEU A 41 -19.80 -8.71 -6.95
N GLN A 42 -20.54 -9.40 -6.10
CA GLN A 42 -21.97 -9.58 -6.20
C GLN A 42 -22.67 -8.70 -5.14
N VAL A 43 -23.82 -8.15 -5.52
CA VAL A 43 -24.62 -7.28 -4.66
C VAL A 43 -25.75 -8.08 -4.03
N ASP A 44 -25.78 -8.14 -2.70
CA ASP A 44 -26.90 -8.70 -1.92
C ASP A 44 -27.71 -7.56 -1.30
N PHE A 45 -28.82 -7.21 -1.95
CA PHE A 45 -29.72 -6.15 -1.48
C PHE A 45 -30.48 -6.51 -0.21
N ALA A 46 -30.81 -7.79 -0.01
CA ALA A 46 -31.57 -8.24 1.15
C ALA A 46 -30.74 -8.12 2.43
N ARG A 47 -29.43 -8.41 2.34
CA ARG A 47 -28.48 -8.30 3.45
C ARG A 47 -27.72 -6.98 3.46
N GLN A 48 -27.91 -6.14 2.45
CA GLN A 48 -27.19 -4.87 2.24
C GLN A 48 -25.66 -5.06 2.26
N ARG A 49 -25.16 -6.04 1.49
CA ARG A 49 -23.74 -6.41 1.47
C ARG A 49 -23.22 -6.59 0.06
N LEU A 50 -21.92 -6.39 -0.08
CA LEU A 50 -21.13 -6.84 -1.24
C LEU A 50 -20.34 -8.08 -0.81
N HIS A 51 -20.34 -9.13 -1.63
CA HIS A 51 -19.53 -10.32 -1.42
C HIS A 51 -18.83 -10.72 -2.71
N GLY A 52 -17.63 -11.25 -2.60
CA GLY A 52 -16.79 -11.60 -3.75
C GLY A 52 -15.32 -11.49 -3.42
N HIS A 53 -14.50 -11.22 -4.43
CA HIS A 53 -13.05 -11.17 -4.29
C HIS A 53 -12.45 -9.91 -4.91
N ALA A 54 -11.28 -9.53 -4.38
CA ALA A 54 -10.46 -8.44 -4.88
C ALA A 54 -9.08 -9.00 -5.23
N THR A 55 -8.69 -8.88 -6.49
CA THR A 55 -7.37 -9.28 -6.98
C THR A 55 -6.48 -8.04 -7.06
N LEU A 56 -5.39 -8.05 -6.29
CA LEU A 56 -4.46 -6.92 -6.19
C LEU A 56 -3.16 -7.22 -6.91
N THR A 57 -2.86 -6.47 -7.97
CA THR A 57 -1.52 -6.48 -8.56
C THR A 57 -0.64 -5.54 -7.74
N ILE A 58 0.46 -6.04 -7.20
CA ILE A 58 1.34 -5.29 -6.33
C ILE A 58 2.74 -5.14 -6.91
N GLN A 59 3.44 -4.10 -6.47
CA GLN A 59 4.87 -3.92 -6.65
C GLN A 59 5.51 -3.78 -5.28
N ARG A 60 6.56 -4.57 -5.02
CA ARG A 60 7.36 -4.50 -3.80
C ARG A 60 8.84 -4.48 -4.16
N GLY A 61 9.62 -3.71 -3.41
CA GLY A 61 11.08 -3.70 -3.54
C GLY A 61 11.77 -4.76 -2.68
N ASP A 62 11.21 -5.03 -1.50
CA ASP A 62 11.70 -6.02 -0.54
C ASP A 62 10.63 -7.10 -0.33
N GLU A 63 10.97 -8.35 -0.62
CA GLU A 63 10.07 -9.49 -0.50
C GLU A 63 9.63 -9.74 0.95
N LYS A 64 10.43 -9.32 1.94
CA LYS A 64 10.16 -9.51 3.36
C LYS A 64 9.09 -8.56 3.90
N GLN A 65 8.76 -7.50 3.18
CA GLN A 65 7.77 -6.53 3.65
C GLN A 65 6.34 -7.08 3.48
N PRO A 66 5.51 -7.10 4.54
CA PRO A 66 4.13 -7.53 4.40
C PRO A 66 3.32 -6.51 3.60
N LEU A 67 2.32 -6.98 2.84
CA LEU A 67 1.30 -6.09 2.29
C LEU A 67 0.36 -5.68 3.42
N ARG A 68 0.31 -4.38 3.74
CA ARG A 68 -0.63 -3.80 4.71
C ARG A 68 -1.74 -3.07 3.97
N LEU A 69 -2.99 -3.43 4.27
CA LEU A 69 -4.19 -2.85 3.69
C LEU A 69 -5.09 -2.32 4.79
N ASP A 70 -5.76 -1.22 4.51
CA ASP A 70 -6.83 -0.73 5.37
C ASP A 70 -8.06 -1.62 5.21
N SER A 71 -8.76 -1.87 6.31
CA SER A 71 -10.01 -2.61 6.32
C SER A 71 -10.95 -2.01 7.36
N ARG A 72 -12.24 -1.98 7.03
CA ARG A 72 -13.29 -1.54 7.97
C ARG A 72 -14.52 -2.40 7.80
N LYS A 73 -14.89 -3.12 8.86
CA LYS A 73 -16.05 -4.04 8.87
C LYS A 73 -16.03 -5.05 7.71
N LEU A 74 -14.85 -5.42 7.25
CA LEU A 74 -14.66 -6.46 6.23
C LEU A 74 -14.50 -7.81 6.91
N ARG A 75 -15.22 -8.80 6.42
CA ARG A 75 -14.98 -10.21 6.76
C ARG A 75 -14.06 -10.80 5.70
N ILE A 76 -12.82 -11.10 6.08
CA ILE A 76 -11.86 -11.76 5.19
C ILE A 76 -11.97 -13.27 5.42
N GLU A 77 -12.43 -14.00 4.41
CA GLU A 77 -12.61 -15.45 4.50
C GLU A 77 -11.31 -16.21 4.19
N ARG A 78 -10.53 -15.71 3.23
CA ARG A 78 -9.27 -16.31 2.80
C ARG A 78 -8.42 -15.26 2.07
N VAL A 79 -7.09 -15.44 2.10
CA VAL A 79 -6.14 -14.71 1.25
C VAL A 79 -5.27 -15.71 0.50
N GLU A 80 -5.00 -15.43 -0.77
CA GLU A 80 -4.11 -16.20 -1.64
C GLU A 80 -3.08 -15.27 -2.28
N THR A 81 -1.98 -15.86 -2.75
CA THR A 81 -0.96 -15.17 -3.53
C THR A 81 -0.69 -15.91 -4.83
N SER A 82 -0.33 -15.16 -5.86
CA SER A 82 0.08 -15.67 -7.16
C SER A 82 1.30 -14.91 -7.64
N ALA A 83 2.25 -15.61 -8.28
CA ALA A 83 3.41 -15.00 -8.93
C ALA A 83 3.14 -14.63 -10.40
N ASP A 84 2.18 -15.31 -11.03
CA ASP A 84 1.89 -15.20 -12.47
C ASP A 84 0.47 -14.69 -12.78
N GLY A 85 -0.34 -14.49 -11.73
CA GLY A 85 -1.74 -14.08 -11.84
C GLY A 85 -2.69 -15.19 -12.27
N LYS A 86 -2.24 -16.44 -12.31
CA LYS A 86 -3.03 -17.60 -12.78
C LYS A 86 -3.16 -18.66 -11.71
N GLU A 87 -2.06 -19.03 -11.08
CA GLU A 87 -2.04 -20.03 -10.02
C GLU A 87 -2.02 -19.33 -8.66
N PHE A 88 -3.04 -19.58 -7.85
CA PHE A 88 -3.21 -18.99 -6.53
C PHE A 88 -3.00 -20.04 -5.46
N ALA A 89 -2.17 -19.70 -4.46
CA ALA A 89 -1.90 -20.54 -3.31
C ALA A 89 -2.31 -19.82 -2.01
N PRO A 90 -2.92 -20.52 -1.04
CA PRO A 90 -3.28 -19.92 0.24
C PRO A 90 -2.07 -19.31 0.94
N THR A 91 -2.30 -18.17 1.61
CA THR A 91 -1.28 -17.51 2.43
C THR A 91 -1.85 -17.15 3.80
N THR A 92 -0.94 -16.81 4.70
CA THR A 92 -1.28 -16.31 6.04
C THR A 92 -1.68 -14.84 5.96
N PHE A 93 -2.69 -14.47 6.73
CA PHE A 93 -3.09 -13.08 6.91
C PHE A 93 -3.56 -12.85 8.35
N GLU A 94 -3.51 -11.60 8.78
CA GLU A 94 -4.04 -11.17 10.06
C GLU A 94 -4.92 -9.94 9.83
N VAL A 95 -6.05 -9.87 10.54
CA VAL A 95 -6.91 -8.69 10.54
C VAL A 95 -6.59 -7.89 11.80
N GLY A 96 -6.33 -6.59 11.61
CA GLY A 96 -6.08 -5.67 12.72
C GLY A 96 -7.28 -5.56 13.66
N LYS A 97 -7.06 -4.94 14.82
CA LYS A 97 -8.15 -4.62 15.73
C LYS A 97 -9.13 -3.67 15.04
N GLU A 98 -10.41 -3.87 15.26
CA GLU A 98 -11.43 -2.92 14.82
C GLU A 98 -11.25 -1.62 15.61
N ASP A 99 -11.30 -0.48 14.91
CA ASP A 99 -11.32 0.82 15.56
C ASP A 99 -12.59 0.96 16.40
N ALA A 100 -12.45 1.53 17.62
CA ALA A 100 -13.56 1.75 18.55
C ALA A 100 -14.51 2.86 18.08
#